data_AF-A0AAN8QES1-F1
#
_entry.id   AF-A0AAN8QES1-F1
#
_cell.length_a   1.000
_cell.length_b   1.000
_cell.length_c   1.000
_cell.angle_alpha   90.00
_cell.angle_beta   90.00
_cell.angle_gamma   90.00
#
_symmetry.space_group_name_H-M   'P 1'
#
loop_
_entity.id
_entity.type
_entity.pdbx_description
1 polymer ?
#
loop_
_entity_poly.entity_id
_entity_poly.type
_entity_poly.pdbx_seq_one_letter_code
_entity_poly.pdbx_strand_id
1 'polypeptide(L)'
;MQLCYGPMACLALFAVILSLTATDTDANKVHNCCTEVSRQKITLPIIGARIQKKALPCVNAVIFETEDGEIICSHWKEAWVRHTFFQLEMSRRLLNTQNTTTTSPTTSP
;
A
#
# COMPACT_ATOMS: atom_id res chain seq x y z
N MET A 1 -5.34 51.62 17.39
CA MET A 1 -4.30 52.12 16.46
C MET A 1 -2.97 51.56 16.94
N GLN A 2 -2.73 50.27 16.69
CA GLN A 2 -1.91 49.79 15.57
C GLN A 2 -0.43 49.97 15.91
N LEU A 3 0.15 48.96 16.57
CA LEU A 3 1.60 48.87 16.71
C LEU A 3 2.19 48.90 15.30
N CYS A 4 2.86 50.01 14.98
CA CYS A 4 3.64 50.21 13.77
C CYS A 4 4.87 49.29 13.80
N TYR A 5 4.65 48.00 13.63
CA TYR A 5 5.70 47.10 13.17
C TYR A 5 5.84 47.37 11.67
N GLY A 6 6.88 48.12 11.30
CA GLY A 6 7.09 48.64 9.95
C GLY A 6 7.10 47.56 8.85
N PRO A 7 7.01 47.98 7.57
CA PRO A 7 6.86 47.08 6.42
C PRO A 7 7.94 45.98 6.35
N MET A 8 9.11 46.24 6.93
CA MET A 8 10.25 45.33 6.99
C MET A 8 10.01 44.11 7.88
N ALA A 9 9.27 44.27 8.99
CA ALA A 9 9.00 43.19 9.92
C ALA A 9 7.81 42.32 9.47
N CYS A 10 6.84 42.91 8.76
CA CYS A 10 5.81 42.15 8.06
C CYS A 10 6.41 41.26 6.97
N LEU A 11 7.33 41.79 6.15
CA LEU A 11 7.97 41.02 5.08
C LEU A 11 8.77 39.82 5.58
N ALA A 12 9.44 39.95 6.73
CA ALA A 12 10.18 38.84 7.35
C ALA A 12 9.26 37.70 7.83
N LEU A 13 8.09 38.05 8.39
CA LEU A 13 7.08 37.06 8.80
C LEU A 13 6.49 36.30 7.60
N PHE A 14 6.21 37.00 6.48
CA PHE A 14 5.74 36.35 5.26
C PHE A 14 6.79 35.44 4.62
N ALA A 15 8.07 35.84 4.64
CA ALA A 15 9.16 35.03 4.09
C ALA A 15 9.34 33.70 4.85
N VAL A 16 9.24 33.72 6.18
CA VAL A 16 9.33 32.51 7.02
C VAL A 16 8.16 31.54 6.75
N ILE A 17 6.94 32.06 6.56
CA ILE A 17 5.76 31.25 6.24
C ILE A 17 5.88 30.64 4.83
N LEU A 18 6.47 31.35 3.86
CA LEU A 18 6.62 30.86 2.49
C LEU A 18 7.68 29.74 2.35
N SER A 19 8.68 29.70 3.23
CA SER A 19 9.68 28.63 3.25
C SER A 19 9.18 27.31 3.85
N LEU A 20 8.04 27.30 4.55
CA LEU A 20 7.44 26.07 5.10
C LEU A 20 6.52 25.34 4.11
N THR A 21 6.27 25.93 2.94
CA THR A 21 5.45 25.31 1.87
C THR A 21 6.27 24.84 0.68
N ALA A 22 7.54 24.48 0.90
CA ALA A 22 8.20 23.51 0.01
C ALA A 22 7.59 22.12 0.25
N THR A 23 6.27 22.01 0.08
CA THR A 23 5.69 20.76 -0.35
C THR A 23 6.22 20.57 -1.75
N ASP A 24 7.15 19.65 -1.92
CA ASP A 24 7.45 19.04 -3.20
C ASP A 24 6.09 18.64 -3.80
N THR A 25 5.58 19.51 -4.64
CA THR A 25 4.37 19.29 -5.43
C THR A 25 4.82 18.52 -6.65
N ASP A 26 5.45 17.36 -6.41
CA ASP A 26 5.39 16.30 -7.38
C ASP A 26 3.96 15.77 -7.32
N ALA A 27 3.11 16.36 -8.16
CA ALA A 27 2.16 15.70 -9.03
C ALA A 27 1.77 14.24 -8.69
N ASN A 28 1.44 13.94 -7.43
CA ASN A 28 0.99 12.63 -6.99
C ASN A 28 -0.46 12.44 -7.44
N LYS A 29 -0.64 12.24 -8.74
CA LYS A 29 -1.82 11.58 -9.26
C LYS A 29 -1.83 10.23 -8.55
N VAL A 30 -2.66 10.10 -7.50
CA VAL A 30 -2.74 8.87 -6.71
C VAL A 30 -3.11 7.74 -7.69
N HIS A 31 -2.10 6.99 -8.10
CA HIS A 31 -2.30 5.83 -8.92
C HIS A 31 -2.71 4.71 -7.97
N ASN A 32 -3.90 4.14 -8.16
CA ASN A 32 -4.42 3.02 -7.37
C ASN A 32 -3.68 1.69 -7.68
N CYS A 33 -2.41 1.76 -8.06
CA CYS A 33 -1.59 0.64 -8.53
C CYS A 33 -0.10 0.88 -8.23
N CYS A 34 0.68 -0.20 -8.17
CA CYS A 34 2.13 -0.12 -8.02
C CYS A 34 2.78 0.41 -9.30
N THR A 35 3.47 1.54 -9.21
CA THR A 35 4.36 2.08 -10.26
C THR A 35 5.80 1.60 -10.09
N GLU A 36 6.17 1.25 -8.85
CA GLU A 36 7.47 0.68 -8.48
C GLU A 36 7.29 -0.59 -7.63
N VAL A 37 8.35 -1.37 -7.50
CA VAL A 37 8.35 -2.62 -6.74
C VAL A 37 9.63 -2.81 -5.95
N SER A 38 9.49 -3.29 -4.72
CA SER A 38 10.60 -3.69 -3.86
C SER A 38 11.02 -5.14 -4.14
N ARG A 39 12.33 -5.40 -4.00
CA ARG A 39 12.89 -6.76 -3.96
C ARG A 39 13.17 -7.22 -2.53
N GLN A 40 13.10 -6.30 -1.57
CA GLN A 40 13.40 -6.54 -0.17
C GLN A 40 12.37 -7.49 0.43
N LYS A 41 12.83 -8.47 1.21
CA LYS A 41 11.95 -9.39 1.92
C LYS A 41 11.17 -8.62 3.00
N ILE A 42 9.86 -8.82 3.01
CA ILE A 42 8.97 -8.26 4.04
C ILE A 42 9.22 -9.00 5.36
N THR A 43 9.43 -8.25 6.43
CA THR A 43 9.60 -8.78 7.79
C THR A 43 8.31 -8.76 8.60
N LEU A 44 7.34 -7.95 8.20
CA LEU A 44 6.03 -7.86 8.81
C LEU A 44 5.15 -9.08 8.47
N PRO A 45 4.20 -9.45 9.35
CA PRO A 45 3.21 -10.48 9.04
C PRO A 45 2.36 -10.10 7.82
N ILE A 46 2.26 -11.01 6.85
CA ILE A 46 1.46 -10.82 5.62
C ILE A 46 0.15 -11.58 5.78
N ILE A 47 -0.98 -10.88 5.63
CA ILE A 47 -2.33 -11.42 5.76
C ILE A 47 -3.02 -11.62 4.40
N GLY A 48 -2.56 -10.92 3.37
CA GLY A 48 -3.19 -10.92 2.06
C GLY A 48 -2.19 -10.77 0.92
N ALA A 49 -2.58 -11.27 -0.26
CA ALA A 49 -1.79 -11.07 -1.47
C ALA A 49 -2.67 -11.00 -2.72
N ARG A 50 -2.29 -10.15 -3.68
CA ARG A 50 -2.92 -10.10 -5.01
C ARG A 50 -1.88 -9.83 -6.11
N ILE A 51 -2.16 -10.29 -7.32
CA ILE A 51 -1.30 -10.04 -8.49
C ILE A 51 -1.81 -8.78 -9.21
N GLN A 52 -0.90 -7.86 -9.51
CA GLN A 52 -1.12 -6.74 -10.40
C GLN A 52 -0.47 -7.01 -11.76
N LYS A 53 -1.25 -6.89 -12.83
CA LYS A 53 -0.74 -6.93 -14.20
C LYS A 53 -0.29 -5.54 -14.65
N LYS A 54 0.77 -5.48 -15.46
CA LYS A 54 1.28 -4.25 -16.07
C LYS A 54 0.18 -3.56 -16.89
N ALA A 55 -0.03 -2.28 -16.62
CA ALA A 55 -0.89 -1.37 -17.37
C ALA A 55 -0.40 0.05 -17.09
N LEU A 56 0.41 0.62 -17.99
CA LEU A 56 1.18 1.85 -17.71
C LEU A 56 0.29 2.96 -17.11
N PRO A 57 0.72 3.61 -16.01
CA PRO A 57 2.06 3.54 -15.40
C PRO A 57 2.27 2.35 -14.43
N CYS A 58 1.28 1.50 -14.24
CA CYS A 58 1.36 0.34 -13.35
C CYS A 58 2.32 -0.72 -13.90
N VAL A 59 3.17 -1.27 -13.03
CA VAL A 59 4.11 -2.37 -13.36
C VAL A 59 3.57 -3.72 -12.90
N ASN A 60 4.23 -4.81 -13.32
CA ASN A 60 3.91 -6.14 -12.79
C ASN A 60 4.37 -6.23 -11.32
N ALA A 61 3.45 -6.56 -10.42
CA ALA A 61 3.73 -6.66 -8.99
C ALA A 61 2.93 -7.78 -8.34
N VAL A 62 3.46 -8.34 -7.26
CA VAL A 62 2.65 -8.99 -6.23
C VAL A 62 2.49 -7.98 -5.11
N ILE A 63 1.24 -7.66 -4.79
CA ILE A 63 0.88 -6.71 -3.75
C ILE A 63 0.56 -7.51 -2.50
N PHE A 64 1.32 -7.30 -1.43
CA PHE A 64 1.07 -7.88 -0.12
C PHE A 64 0.36 -6.89 0.79
N GLU A 65 -0.54 -7.40 1.60
CA GLU A 65 -1.21 -6.67 2.68
C GLU A 65 -0.65 -7.20 4.00
N THR A 66 -0.12 -6.30 4.81
CA THR A 66 0.39 -6.64 6.14
C THR A 66 -0.72 -6.55 7.19
N GLU A 67 -0.50 -7.15 8.35
CA GLU A 67 -1.43 -7.06 9.48
C GLU A 67 -1.69 -5.61 9.93
N ASP A 68 -0.69 -4.73 9.81
CA ASP A 68 -0.80 -3.31 10.12
C ASP A 68 -1.58 -2.51 9.04
N GLY A 69 -2.06 -3.18 7.99
CA GLY A 69 -2.80 -2.56 6.88
C GLY A 69 -1.92 -1.91 5.82
N GLU A 70 -0.60 -2.13 5.85
CA GLU A 70 0.30 -1.61 4.82
C GLU A 70 0.19 -2.41 3.52
N ILE A 71 0.28 -1.69 2.40
CA ILE A 71 0.26 -2.27 1.06
C ILE A 71 1.68 -2.23 0.48
N ILE A 72 2.30 -3.39 0.33
CA ILE A 72 3.69 -3.52 -0.14
C ILE A 72 3.74 -4.10 -1.56
N CYS A 73 4.24 -3.31 -2.49
CA CYS A 73 4.47 -3.68 -3.89
C CYS A 73 5.78 -4.48 -4.02
N SER A 74 5.70 -5.77 -4.32
CA SER A 74 6.88 -6.66 -4.41
C SER A 74 7.13 -7.18 -5.82
N HIS A 75 8.40 -7.33 -6.19
CA HIS A 75 8.80 -7.78 -7.52
C HIS A 75 8.48 -9.27 -7.69
N TRP A 76 7.55 -9.58 -8.60
CA TRP A 76 6.98 -10.93 -8.80
C TRP A 76 7.98 -12.04 -9.18
N LYS A 77 9.22 -11.69 -9.59
CA LYS A 77 10.26 -12.69 -9.89
C LYS A 77 11.04 -13.17 -8.67
N GLU A 78 10.96 -12.49 -7.54
CA GLU A 78 11.69 -12.90 -6.35
C GLU A 78 11.15 -14.24 -5.83
N ALA A 79 12.06 -15.15 -5.46
CA ALA A 79 11.69 -16.50 -5.06
C ALA A 79 10.79 -16.50 -3.81
N TRP A 80 11.10 -15.63 -2.83
CA TRP A 80 10.31 -15.47 -1.61
C TRP A 80 8.90 -14.96 -1.91
N VAL A 81 8.74 -14.05 -2.87
CA VAL A 81 7.42 -13.51 -3.27
C VAL A 81 6.52 -14.61 -3.79
N ARG A 82 7.05 -15.44 -4.71
CA ARG A 82 6.31 -16.56 -5.29
C ARG A 82 5.91 -17.59 -4.24
N HIS A 83 6.86 -17.94 -3.36
CA HIS A 83 6.61 -18.89 -2.28
C HIS A 83 5.51 -18.38 -1.35
N THR A 84 5.65 -17.16 -0.82
CA THR A 84 4.66 -16.55 0.07
C THR A 84 3.28 -16.44 -0.58
N PHE A 85 3.20 -15.98 -1.83
CA PHE A 85 1.94 -15.89 -2.56
C PHE A 85 1.24 -17.25 -2.69
N PHE A 86 1.99 -18.29 -3.05
CA PHE A 86 1.44 -19.64 -3.19
C PHE A 86 0.93 -20.19 -1.86
N GLN A 87 1.67 -19.99 -0.77
CA GLN A 87 1.24 -20.41 0.57
C GLN A 87 -0.07 -19.74 0.98
N LEU A 88 -0.20 -18.42 0.77
CA LEU A 88 -1.41 -17.68 1.08
C LEU A 88 -2.62 -18.17 0.25
N GLU A 89 -2.44 -18.39 -1.04
CA GLU A 89 -3.52 -18.88 -1.91
C GLU A 89 -3.94 -20.31 -1.56
N MET A 90 -3.00 -21.18 -1.17
CA MET A 90 -3.34 -22.52 -0.67
C MET A 90 -4.14 -22.45 0.63
N SER A 91 -3.67 -21.69 1.63
CA SER A 91 -4.40 -21.52 2.89
C SER A 91 -5.81 -20.96 2.66
N ARG A 92 -5.96 -19.97 1.78
CA ARG A 92 -7.27 -19.40 1.40
C ARG A 92 -8.21 -20.47 0.82
N ARG A 93 -7.69 -21.35 -0.04
CA ARG A 93 -8.48 -22.45 -0.63
C ARG A 93 -8.91 -23.46 0.41
N LEU A 94 -8.01 -23.84 1.32
CA LEU A 94 -8.31 -24.78 2.41
C LEU A 94 -9.41 -24.23 3.32
N LEU A 95 -9.32 -22.95 3.71
CA LEU A 95 -10.34 -22.28 4.51
C LEU A 95 -11.70 -22.23 3.78
N ASN A 96 -11.69 -21.96 2.47
CA ASN A 96 -12.92 -21.95 1.68
C ASN A 96 -13.58 -23.34 1.60
N THR A 97 -12.80 -24.42 1.46
CA THR A 97 -13.29 -25.80 1.47
C THR A 97 -13.88 -26.20 2.83
N GLN A 98 -13.28 -25.76 3.93
CA GLN A 98 -13.83 -26.01 5.27
C GLN A 98 -15.17 -25.32 5.48
N ASN A 99 -15.27 -24.03 5.10
CA ASN A 99 -16.52 -23.28 5.18
C ASN A 99 -17.66 -23.92 4.35
N THR A 100 -17.33 -24.54 3.20
CA THR A 100 -18.33 -25.28 2.39
C THR A 100 -18.73 -26.61 3.02
N THR A 101 -17.85 -27.27 3.76
CA THR A 101 -18.14 -28.54 4.44
C THR A 101 -19.02 -28.33 5.68
N THR A 102 -18.83 -27.23 6.41
CA THR A 102 -19.63 -26.89 7.61
C THR A 102 -21.05 -26.40 7.27
N THR A 103 -21.31 -25.96 6.04
CA THR A 103 -22.64 -25.43 5.63
C THR A 103 -23.50 -26.48 4.88
N SER A 104 -23.12 -27.76 4.89
CA SER A 104 -23.98 -28.83 4.35
C SER A 104 -25.09 -29.14 5.35
N PRO A 105 -26.39 -29.04 5.00
CA PRO A 105 -27.47 -29.40 5.91
C PRO A 105 -27.45 -30.92 6.11
N THR A 106 -27.15 -31.35 7.34
CA THR A 106 -27.47 -32.70 7.81
C THR A 106 -29.00 -32.83 7.85
N THR A 107 -29.59 -33.28 6.75
CA THR A 107 -30.93 -33.88 6.77
C THR A 107 -30.72 -35.40 6.80
N SER A 108 -30.67 -35.96 8.00
CA SER A 108 -30.81 -37.41 8.19
C SER A 108 -32.29 -37.80 8.07
N PRO A 109 -32.62 -38.94 7.41
CA PRO A 109 -33.94 -39.54 7.42
C PRO A 109 -34.29 -40.19 8.77
#